data_AF-A0A1S6KZG0-F1
#
_entry.id   AF-A0A1S6KZG0-F1
#
_cell.length_a   1.000
_cell.length_b   1.000
_cell.length_c   1.000
_cell.angle_alpha   90.00
_cell.angle_beta   90.00
_cell.angle_gamma   90.00
#
_symmetry.space_group_name_H-M   'P 1'
#
loop_
_entity.id
_entity.type
_entity.pdbx_description
1 polymer ?
#
loop_
_entity_poly.entity_id
_entity_poly.type
_entity_poly.pdbx_seq_one_letter_code
_entity_poly.pdbx_strand_id
1 'polypeptide(L)'
;LCSGSAALSPRSGSSITEGIGQGRVTANLRPDIDLLDGYLHIPDEHSIEMVYRCLDKEGLYLGTSSALNVVAARDVTRKLGRGHMVVTILCDGTYRYADRLFSRQWFESKMLLGAVPKHLEKYIVLH
;
A
#
# COMPACT_ATOMS: atom_id res chain seq x y z
N LEU A 1 2.51 -17.27 1.59
CA LEU A 1 1.96 -16.41 0.51
C LEU A 1 0.62 -17.00 0.10
N CYS A 2 -0.31 -16.24 -0.50
CA CYS A 2 -1.48 -16.89 -1.09
C CYS A 2 -0.98 -17.74 -2.27
N SER A 3 -1.18 -19.05 -2.20
CA SER A 3 -0.80 -19.99 -3.26
C SER A 3 -1.92 -20.03 -4.30
N GLY A 4 -1.63 -19.61 -5.52
CA GLY A 4 -2.53 -19.67 -6.67
C GLY A 4 -1.75 -19.42 -7.95
N SER A 5 -2.22 -19.95 -9.08
CA SER A 5 -1.63 -19.56 -10.37
C SER A 5 -1.72 -18.04 -10.51
N ALA A 6 -0.76 -17.43 -11.21
CA ALA A 6 -0.71 -15.99 -11.46
C ALA A 6 -1.86 -15.47 -12.36
N ALA A 7 -3.02 -16.14 -12.34
CA ALA A 7 -4.27 -15.62 -12.84
C ALA A 7 -4.70 -14.43 -11.98
N LEU A 8 -4.68 -13.25 -12.58
CA LEU A 8 -5.21 -12.03 -11.97
C LEU A 8 -6.69 -12.26 -11.62
N SER A 9 -7.01 -12.16 -10.33
CA SER A 9 -8.41 -12.15 -9.91
C SER A 9 -9.10 -10.89 -10.44
N PRO A 10 -10.35 -10.97 -10.90
CA PRO A 10 -11.11 -9.81 -11.33
C PRO A 10 -11.11 -8.74 -10.24
N ARG A 11 -10.82 -7.48 -10.61
CA ARG A 11 -10.92 -6.36 -9.67
C ARG A 11 -12.36 -6.19 -9.23
N SER A 12 -12.62 -6.33 -7.94
CA SER A 12 -13.86 -5.86 -7.31
C SER A 12 -13.55 -4.62 -6.48
N GLY A 13 -14.37 -3.57 -6.61
CA GLY A 13 -14.22 -2.32 -5.86
C GLY A 13 -13.24 -1.29 -6.45
N SER A 14 -13.16 -0.15 -5.76
CA SER A 14 -12.20 0.93 -5.99
C SER A 14 -11.07 0.84 -4.96
N SER A 15 -9.90 1.38 -5.31
CA SER A 15 -8.78 1.58 -4.38
C SER A 15 -8.31 3.02 -4.50
N ILE A 16 -7.81 3.57 -3.40
CA ILE A 16 -7.16 4.88 -3.34
C ILE A 16 -5.71 4.85 -3.84
N THR A 17 -5.15 3.65 -4.06
CA THR A 17 -3.79 3.50 -4.57
C THR A 17 -3.74 3.89 -6.04
N GLU A 18 -2.71 4.65 -6.40
CA GLU A 18 -2.49 5.11 -7.77
C GLU A 18 -1.20 4.49 -8.33
N GLY A 19 -1.16 4.31 -9.65
CA GLY A 19 -0.01 3.70 -10.35
C GLY A 19 0.05 2.17 -10.29
N ILE A 20 -0.83 1.51 -9.53
CA ILE A 20 -0.92 0.04 -9.42
C ILE A 20 -2.36 -0.47 -9.65
N GLY A 21 -2.57 -1.78 -9.58
CA GLY A 21 -3.91 -2.39 -9.71
C GLY A 21 -4.31 -2.71 -11.15
N GLN A 22 -3.40 -3.38 -11.88
CA GLN A 22 -3.60 -3.79 -13.26
C GLN A 22 -4.63 -4.92 -13.38
N GLY A 23 -5.58 -4.81 -14.32
CA GLY A 23 -6.65 -5.78 -14.52
C GLY A 23 -6.36 -6.89 -15.54
N ARG A 24 -5.16 -6.91 -16.13
CA ARG A 24 -4.74 -7.90 -17.15
C ARG A 24 -3.24 -8.17 -17.11
N VAL A 25 -2.82 -9.35 -17.55
CA VAL A 25 -1.40 -9.65 -17.72
C VAL A 25 -0.87 -8.82 -18.89
N THR A 26 0.06 -7.91 -18.61
CA THR A 26 0.64 -7.03 -19.63
C THR A 26 1.74 -7.75 -20.42
N ALA A 27 2.13 -7.19 -21.57
CA ALA A 27 3.30 -7.70 -22.29
C ALA A 27 4.61 -7.57 -21.50
N ASN A 28 4.68 -6.62 -20.55
CA ASN A 28 5.84 -6.45 -19.68
C ASN A 28 5.90 -7.50 -18.57
N LEU A 29 4.75 -7.92 -18.01
CA LEU A 29 4.71 -8.93 -16.94
C LEU A 29 4.74 -10.36 -17.47
N ARG A 30 4.19 -10.59 -18.67
CA ARG A 30 4.01 -11.94 -19.21
C ARG A 30 5.29 -12.79 -19.29
N PRO A 31 6.46 -12.27 -19.68
CA PRO A 31 7.69 -13.05 -19.72
C PRO A 31 8.14 -13.57 -18.34
N ASP A 32 7.80 -12.84 -17.28
CA ASP A 32 8.33 -13.06 -15.93
C ASP A 32 7.27 -13.60 -14.96
N ILE A 33 6.06 -13.92 -15.46
CA ILE A 33 4.92 -14.27 -14.60
C ILE A 33 5.17 -15.53 -13.76
N ASP A 34 5.96 -16.47 -14.30
CA ASP A 34 6.32 -17.72 -13.64
C ASP A 34 7.44 -17.55 -12.61
N LEU A 35 8.07 -16.37 -12.53
CA LEU A 35 9.05 -16.04 -11.49
C LEU A 35 8.40 -15.63 -10.16
N LEU A 36 7.08 -15.47 -10.11
CA LEU A 36 6.35 -15.01 -8.93
C LEU A 36 5.99 -16.18 -8.00
N ASP A 37 6.50 -16.16 -6.77
CA ASP A 37 6.15 -17.16 -5.73
C ASP A 37 4.73 -17.00 -5.17
N GLY A 38 4.08 -15.87 -5.44
CA GLY A 38 2.70 -15.59 -5.02
C GLY A 38 2.40 -14.10 -4.91
N TYR A 39 1.25 -13.78 -4.29
CA TYR A 39 0.78 -12.41 -4.11
C TYR A 39 0.16 -12.19 -2.72
N LEU A 40 -0.01 -10.92 -2.38
CA LEU A 40 -0.75 -10.46 -1.21
C LEU A 40 -1.79 -9.42 -1.65
N HIS A 41 -3.00 -9.52 -1.10
CA HIS A 41 -4.00 -8.47 -1.20
C HIS A 41 -3.92 -7.62 0.06
N ILE A 42 -3.67 -6.31 -0.12
CA ILE A 42 -3.56 -5.36 0.98
C ILE A 42 -4.72 -4.36 0.90
N PRO A 43 -5.61 -4.33 1.91
CA PRO A 43 -6.65 -3.31 2.02
C PRO A 43 -6.08 -1.88 2.07
N ASP A 44 -6.83 -0.92 1.55
CA ASP A 44 -6.44 0.49 1.51
C ASP A 44 -6.17 1.05 2.92
N GLU A 45 -6.95 0.61 3.92
CA GLU A 45 -6.85 1.05 5.30
C GLU A 45 -5.46 0.76 5.89
N HIS A 46 -4.90 -0.42 5.60
CA HIS A 46 -3.55 -0.76 6.06
C HIS A 46 -2.47 0.06 5.36
N SER A 47 -2.69 0.39 4.08
CA SER A 47 -1.77 1.25 3.34
C SER A 47 -1.80 2.67 3.89
N ILE A 48 -2.99 3.21 4.21
CA ILE A 48 -3.16 4.51 4.88
C ILE A 48 -2.46 4.51 6.23
N GLU A 49 -2.75 3.55 7.10
CA GLU A 49 -2.11 3.43 8.42
C GLU A 49 -0.58 3.47 8.27
N MET A 50 -0.04 2.74 7.29
CA MET A 50 1.39 2.67 7.04
C MET A 50 1.99 3.97 6.50
N VAL A 51 1.27 4.76 5.68
CA VAL A 51 1.72 6.11 5.28
C VAL A 51 2.02 6.95 6.52
N TYR A 52 1.06 7.02 7.44
CA TYR A 52 1.20 7.83 8.66
C TYR A 52 2.24 7.27 9.62
N ARG A 53 2.34 5.94 9.73
CA ARG A 53 3.37 5.31 10.58
C ARG A 53 4.78 5.59 10.06
N CYS A 54 5.01 5.44 8.75
CA CYS A 54 6.31 5.73 8.13
C CYS A 54 6.69 7.21 8.31
N LEU A 55 5.72 8.10 8.20
CA LEU A 55 5.91 9.53 8.48
C LEU A 55 6.35 9.77 9.94
N ASP A 56 5.59 9.25 10.93
CA ASP A 56 5.83 9.52 12.36
C ASP A 56 7.07 8.82 12.92
N LYS A 57 7.37 7.60 12.46
CA LYS A 57 8.43 6.75 13.03
C LYS A 57 9.75 6.82 12.27
N GLU A 58 9.69 6.95 10.95
CA GLU A 58 10.87 6.84 10.08
C GLU A 58 11.19 8.17 9.38
N GLY A 59 10.33 9.19 9.49
CA GLY A 59 10.48 10.45 8.76
C GLY A 59 10.30 10.32 7.25
N LEU A 60 9.67 9.22 6.78
CA LEU A 60 9.52 8.93 5.36
C LEU A 60 8.16 9.42 4.83
N TYR A 61 8.23 10.38 3.91
CA TYR A 61 7.06 10.88 3.17
C TYR A 61 6.80 10.02 1.94
N LEU A 62 5.94 9.01 2.07
CA LEU A 62 5.65 8.01 1.04
C LEU A 62 4.28 8.21 0.37
N GLY A 63 4.18 7.84 -0.91
CA GLY A 63 2.90 7.59 -1.57
C GLY A 63 2.24 6.30 -1.09
N THR A 64 0.96 6.10 -1.42
CA THR A 64 0.16 4.96 -0.94
C THR A 64 0.65 3.61 -1.48
N SER A 65 1.16 3.55 -2.72
CA SER A 65 1.72 2.32 -3.30
C SER A 65 3.02 1.89 -2.60
N SER A 66 3.89 2.85 -2.27
CA SER A 66 5.07 2.62 -1.43
C SER A 66 4.68 2.10 -0.04
N ALA A 67 3.67 2.69 0.59
CA ALA A 67 3.20 2.24 1.89
C ALA A 67 2.59 0.83 1.84
N LEU A 68 1.82 0.51 0.79
CA LEU A 68 1.32 -0.84 0.51
C LEU A 68 2.47 -1.84 0.42
N ASN A 69 3.53 -1.49 -0.31
CA ASN A 69 4.74 -2.30 -0.44
C ASN A 69 5.44 -2.55 0.90
N VAL A 70 5.43 -1.57 1.82
CA VAL A 70 5.96 -1.74 3.18
C VAL A 70 5.06 -2.66 4.02
N VAL A 71 3.73 -2.55 3.91
CA VAL A 71 2.79 -3.48 4.57
C VAL A 71 3.03 -4.91 4.08
N ALA A 72 3.14 -5.09 2.76
CA ALA A 72 3.41 -6.39 2.16
C ALA A 72 4.74 -6.97 2.65
N ALA A 73 5.82 -6.17 2.68
CA ALA A 73 7.12 -6.60 3.18
C ALA A 73 7.09 -7.01 4.65
N ARG A 74 6.38 -6.24 5.50
CA ARG A 74 6.15 -6.58 6.91
C ARG A 74 5.44 -7.93 7.05
N ASP A 75 4.41 -8.16 6.25
CA ASP A 75 3.60 -9.37 6.32
C ASP A 75 4.34 -10.60 5.77
N VAL A 76 5.16 -10.43 4.72
CA VAL A 76 6.10 -11.47 4.25
C VAL A 76 7.13 -11.79 5.34
N THR A 77 7.73 -10.77 5.96
CA THR A 77 8.73 -10.98 7.04
C THR A 77 8.14 -11.76 8.21
N ARG A 78 6.91 -11.45 8.61
CA ARG A 78 6.18 -12.20 9.66
C ARG A 78 5.97 -13.67 9.28
N LYS A 79 5.73 -13.97 8.00
CA LYS A 79 5.55 -15.34 7.50
C LYS A 79 6.86 -16.13 7.41
N LEU A 80 7.95 -15.48 6.97
CA LEU A 80 9.27 -16.12 6.86
C LEU A 80 9.93 -16.36 8.23
N GLY A 81 9.61 -15.55 9.22
CA GLY A 81 10.21 -15.63 10.55
C GLY A 81 11.62 -15.02 10.61
N ARG A 82 12.25 -15.15 11.79
CA ARG A 82 13.55 -14.53 12.08
C ARG A 82 14.65 -15.08 11.16
N GLY A 83 15.66 -14.24 10.88
CA GLY A 83 16.82 -14.61 10.05
C GLY A 83 16.68 -14.30 8.57
N HIS A 84 15.51 -13.82 8.13
CA HIS A 84 15.27 -13.42 6.74
C HIS A 84 15.34 -11.91 6.56
N MET A 85 15.85 -11.49 5.40
CA MET A 85 15.82 -10.10 4.94
C MET A 85 14.80 -9.98 3.81
N VAL A 86 13.85 -9.06 3.95
CA VAL A 86 12.86 -8.76 2.93
C VAL A 86 13.11 -7.34 2.43
N VAL A 87 13.22 -7.19 1.11
CA VAL A 87 13.41 -5.90 0.44
C VAL A 87 12.13 -5.54 -0.28
N THR A 88 11.83 -4.25 -0.35
CA THR A 88 10.67 -3.72 -1.09
C THR A 88 11.02 -2.41 -1.78
N ILE A 89 10.15 -1.93 -2.66
CA ILE A 89 10.38 -0.74 -3.47
C ILE A 89 9.51 0.41 -2.96
N LEU A 90 10.12 1.59 -2.79
CA LEU A 90 9.44 2.84 -2.51
C LEU A 90 9.35 3.62 -3.84
N CYS A 91 8.15 3.69 -4.40
CA CYS A 91 7.90 4.17 -5.75
C CYS A 91 7.98 5.70 -5.86
N ASP A 92 7.27 6.41 -4.97
CA ASP A 92 7.26 7.87 -4.89
C ASP A 92 6.89 8.38 -3.49
N GLY A 93 6.88 9.71 -3.37
CA GLY A 93 6.59 10.44 -2.13
C GLY A 93 5.23 11.12 -2.12
N THR A 94 4.81 11.54 -0.92
CA THR A 94 3.43 12.02 -0.63
C THR A 94 3.04 13.32 -1.33
N TYR A 95 4.00 14.09 -1.86
CA TYR A 95 3.76 15.42 -2.44
C TYR A 95 2.75 15.43 -3.60
N ARG A 96 2.63 14.32 -4.35
CA ARG A 96 1.65 14.17 -5.45
C ARG A 96 0.22 13.96 -4.98
N TYR A 97 0.06 13.62 -3.70
CA TYR A 97 -1.17 13.12 -3.09
C TYR A 97 -1.55 13.92 -1.85
N ALA A 98 -0.83 15.01 -1.55
CA ALA A 98 -0.91 15.71 -0.28
C ALA A 98 -2.31 16.31 -0.03
N ASP A 99 -2.95 16.80 -1.10
CA ASP A 99 -4.31 17.31 -1.14
C ASP A 99 -5.36 16.27 -0.68
N ARG A 100 -5.07 14.98 -0.86
CA ARG A 100 -5.94 13.86 -0.45
C ARG A 100 -5.49 13.28 0.89
N LEU A 101 -4.23 12.86 0.96
CA LEU A 101 -3.67 12.12 2.10
C LEU A 101 -3.54 12.94 3.38
N PHE A 102 -3.63 14.26 3.31
CA PHE A 102 -3.65 15.13 4.51
C PHE A 102 -4.96 15.93 4.64
N SER A 103 -5.99 15.61 3.84
CA SER A 103 -7.30 16.25 3.89
C SER A 103 -8.32 15.45 4.69
N ARG A 104 -8.87 16.08 5.74
CA ARG A 104 -9.94 15.49 6.56
C ARG A 104 -11.19 15.25 5.72
N GLN A 105 -11.59 16.25 4.94
CA GLN A 105 -12.76 16.15 4.07
C GLN A 105 -12.64 14.99 3.08
N TRP A 106 -11.45 14.78 2.51
CA TRP A 106 -11.22 13.66 1.60
C TRP A 106 -11.39 12.31 2.31
N PHE A 107 -10.77 12.12 3.48
CA PHE A 107 -10.93 10.87 4.25
C PHE A 107 -12.38 10.60 4.65
N GLU A 108 -13.11 11.62 5.08
CA GLU A 108 -14.53 11.50 5.44
C GLU A 108 -15.38 11.11 4.23
N SER A 109 -15.15 11.74 3.07
CA SER A 109 -15.85 11.41 1.82
C SER A 109 -15.63 9.97 1.35
N LYS A 110 -14.51 9.36 1.77
CA LYS A 110 -14.14 7.97 1.46
C LYS A 110 -14.46 7.00 2.60
N MET A 111 -14.95 7.49 3.75
CA MET A 111 -15.12 6.71 4.99
C MET A 111 -13.82 6.04 5.46
N LEU A 112 -12.67 6.66 5.19
CA LEU A 112 -11.33 6.12 5.48
C LEU A 112 -10.65 6.79 6.68
N LEU A 113 -11.29 7.76 7.33
CA LEU A 113 -10.70 8.43 8.49
C LEU A 113 -10.35 7.45 9.62
N GLY A 114 -11.14 6.38 9.78
CA GLY A 114 -10.88 5.33 10.77
C GLY A 114 -9.60 4.52 10.53
N ALA A 115 -9.01 4.59 9.33
CA ALA A 115 -7.75 3.93 9.02
C ALA A 115 -6.53 4.68 9.59
N VAL A 116 -6.69 5.95 9.97
CA VAL A 116 -5.62 6.75 10.57
C VAL A 116 -5.66 6.58 12.08
N PRO A 117 -4.59 6.08 12.73
CA PRO A 117 -4.53 6.00 14.19
C PRO A 117 -4.76 7.36 14.84
N LYS A 118 -5.56 7.42 15.92
CA LYS A 118 -5.96 8.68 16.56
C LYS A 118 -4.81 9.64 16.88
N HIS A 119 -3.69 9.11 17.37
CA HIS A 119 -2.50 9.92 17.70
C HIS A 119 -1.75 10.47 16.47
N LEU A 120 -2.04 9.94 15.27
CA LEU A 120 -1.47 10.36 13.99
C LEU A 120 -2.41 11.29 13.20
N GLU A 121 -3.66 11.46 13.62
CA GLU A 121 -4.58 12.44 13.00
C GLU A 121 -4.05 13.88 13.08
N LYS A 122 -3.07 14.17 13.96
CA LYS A 122 -2.33 15.44 14.02
C LYS A 122 -1.67 15.83 12.68
N TYR A 123 -1.44 14.87 11.78
CA TYR A 123 -0.88 15.13 10.45
C TYR A 123 -1.94 15.45 9.39
N ILE A 124 -3.22 15.24 9.67
CA ILE A 124 -4.33 15.65 8.79
C ILE A 124 -4.58 17.15 9.01
N VAL A 125 -3.83 17.97 8.28
CA VAL A 125 -3.79 19.43 8.46
C VAL A 125 -4.62 20.21 7.45
N LEU A 126 -5.14 19.54 6.41
CA LEU A 126 -5.99 20.17 5.40
C LEU A 126 -7.46 19.90 5.75
N HIS A 127 -8.29 20.94 5.62
CA HIS A 127 -9.70 20.95 6.00
C HIS A 127 -10.59 21.16 4.77
#